data_AF-A0A7Y3DT82-F1
#
_entry.id   AF-A0A7Y3DT82-F1
#
_cell.length_a   1.000
_cell.length_b   1.000
_cell.length_c   1.000
_cell.angle_alpha   90.00
_cell.angle_beta   90.00
_cell.angle_gamma   90.00
#
_symmetry.space_group_name_H-M   'P 1'
#
loop_
_entity.id
_entity.type
_entity.pdbx_description
1 polymer ?
#
loop_
_entity_poly.entity_id
_entity_poly.type
_entity_poly.pdbx_seq_one_letter_code
_entity_poly.pdbx_strand_id
1 'polypeptide(L)' 'MPKLLITIDGPAGAGKTTVSRALAERLGYVYVDTGALYRG' A
#
# COMPACT_ATOMS: atom_id res chain seq x y z
N MET A 1 19.11 -7.32 -8.12
CA MET A 1 18.48 -7.49 -6.79
C MET A 1 16.99 -7.70 -6.98
N PRO A 2 16.34 -8.63 -6.26
CA PRO A 2 14.89 -8.78 -6.33
C PRO A 2 14.20 -7.52 -5.80
N LYS A 3 13.09 -7.12 -6.44
CA LYS A 3 12.26 -6.01 -5.96
C LYS A 3 11.44 -6.49 -4.75
N LEU A 4 11.41 -5.69 -3.69
CA LEU A 4 10.64 -5.98 -2.48
C LEU A 4 9.14 -5.74 -2.74
N LEU A 5 8.28 -6.64 -2.30
CA LEU A 5 6.83 -6.41 -2.26
C LEU A 5 6.43 -6.13 -0.81
N ILE A 6 5.78 -5.00 -0.55
CA ILE A 6 5.41 -4.56 0.80
C ILE A 6 3.89 -4.56 0.92
N THR A 7 3.35 -5.35 1.84
CA THR A 7 1.93 -5.33 2.21
C THR A 7 1.73 -4.55 3.52
N ILE A 8 0.62 -3.83 3.64
CA ILE A 8 0.25 -3.08 4.86
C ILE A 8 -1.17 -3.45 5.25
N ASP A 9 -1.28 -4.23 6.32
CA ASP A 9 -2.54 -4.77 6.83
C ASP A 9 -2.93 -4.14 8.18
N GLY A 10 -4.21 -4.29 8.55
CA GLY A 10 -4.76 -3.74 9.79
C GLY A 10 -6.24 -3.38 9.69
N PRO A 11 -6.88 -2.96 10.80
CA PRO A 11 -8.33 -2.74 10.86
C PRO A 11 -8.80 -1.56 10.00
N ALA A 12 -10.12 -1.51 9.74
CA ALA A 12 -10.74 -0.37 9.05
C ALA A 12 -10.48 0.94 9.82
N GLY A 13 -10.23 2.04 9.11
CA GLY A 13 -9.94 3.35 9.72
C GLY A 13 -8.51 3.55 10.24
N ALA A 14 -7.63 2.54 10.24
CA ALA A 14 -6.26 2.65 10.76
C ALA A 14 -5.28 3.50 9.93
N GLY A 15 -5.74 4.19 8.87
CA GLY A 15 -4.89 5.04 8.03
C GLY A 15 -3.92 4.30 7.08
N LYS A 16 -4.13 3.00 6.84
CA LYS A 16 -3.26 2.16 6.00
C LYS A 16 -2.97 2.76 4.63
N THR A 17 -4.01 3.20 3.90
CA THR A 17 -3.87 3.85 2.59
C THR A 17 -2.96 5.08 2.64
N THR A 18 -3.08 5.90 3.68
CA THR A 18 -2.25 7.09 3.87
C THR A 18 -0.79 6.71 4.05
N VAL A 19 -0.50 5.73 4.93
CA VAL A 19 0.87 5.26 5.19
C VAL A 19 1.46 4.56 3.96
N SER A 20 0.71 3.69 3.28
CA SER A 20 1.16 2.98 2.08
C SER A 20 1.57 3.94 0.96
N ARG A 21 0.80 5.01 0.74
CA ARG A 21 1.12 6.03 -0.28
C ARG A 21 2.38 6.81 0.08
N ALA A 22 2.48 7.28 1.32
CA ALA A 22 3.65 8.03 1.78
C ALA A 22 4.93 7.17 1.76
N LEU A 23 4.82 5.88 2.12
CA LEU A 23 5.94 4.94 2.05
C LEU A 23 6.38 4.69 0.61
N ALA A 24 5.43 4.45 -0.29
CA ALA A 24 5.70 4.23 -1.71
C ALA A 24 6.43 5.43 -2.34
N GLU A 25 5.97 6.66 -2.06
CA GLU A 25 6.62 7.89 -2.51
C GLU A 25 8.06 8.00 -1.99
N ARG A 26 8.26 7.80 -0.68
CA ARG A 26 9.59 7.89 -0.05
C ARG A 26 10.60 6.86 -0.55
N LEU A 27 10.12 5.67 -0.92
CA LEU A 27 10.99 4.58 -1.38
C LEU A 27 11.10 4.51 -2.92
N GLY A 28 10.33 5.31 -3.67
CA GLY A 28 10.26 5.22 -5.13
C GLY A 28 9.54 3.95 -5.62
N TYR A 29 8.56 3.46 -4.87
CA TYR A 29 7.75 2.29 -5.21
C TYR A 29 6.39 2.70 -5.76
N VAL A 30 5.76 1.78 -6.48
CA VAL A 30 4.37 1.94 -6.93
C VAL A 30 3.42 1.55 -5.81
N TYR A 31 2.44 2.40 -5.52
CA TYR A 31 1.32 2.09 -4.63
C TYR A 31 0.23 1.32 -5.40
N VAL A 32 -0.28 0.24 -4.80
CA VAL A 32 -1.38 -0.57 -5.34
C VAL A 32 -2.54 -0.56 -4.34
N ASP A 33 -3.73 -0.11 -4.78
CA ASP A 33 -4.96 -0.20 -3.99
C ASP A 33 -5.63 -1.55 -4.20
N THR A 34 -5.32 -2.52 -3.33
CA THR A 34 -5.94 -3.84 -3.38
C THR A 34 -7.42 -3.79 -3.02
N GLY A 35 -7.85 -2.83 -2.21
CA GLY A 35 -9.26 -2.66 -1.86
C GLY A 35 -10.12 -2.28 -3.07
N ALA A 36 -9.55 -1.56 -4.04
CA ALA A 36 -10.22 -1.26 -5.30
C ALA A 36 -10.36 -2.51 -6.20
N LEU A 37 -9.44 -3.48 -6.12
CA LEU A 37 -9.50 -4.72 -6.89
C LEU A 37 -10.64 -5.64 -6.43
N TYR A 38 -10.93 -5.68 -5.12
CA TYR A 38 -11.99 -6.51 -4.55
C TYR A 38 -13.39 -5.86 -4.56
N ARG A 39 -13.49 -4.55 -4.81
CA ARG A 39 -14.76 -3.82 -4.89
C ARG A 39 -15.34 -3.76 -6.32
N GLY A 40 -14.68 -4.41 -7.29
CA GLY A 40 -15.20 -4.65 -8.64
C GLY A 40 -16.10 -5.88 -8.68
#